data_AF-X0WKF2-F1
#
_entry.id   AF-X0WKF2-F1
#
_cell.length_a   1.000
_cell.length_b   1.000
_cell.length_c   1.000
_cell.angle_alpha   90.00
_cell.angle_beta   90.00
_cell.angle_gamma   90.00
#
_symmetry.space_group_name_H-M   'P 1'
#
loop_
_entity.id
_entity.type
_entity.pdbx_description
1 polymer ?
#
loop_
_entity_poly.entity_id
_entity_poly.type
_entity_poly.pdbx_seq_one_letter_code
_entity_poly.pdbx_strand_id
1 'polypeptide(L)'
;MMRAAAKRHPRKGMGNVGETGKRRGRLIVGLVLLASIWGVAGGRELAQRAMAPKPDKPATVGFTARDREPTDDEVRAMVDEVTSQVLGPKGLAAIISPGDKVVIKVNIVDPSAGASGDKGRGIITDPRIVRHVAEKVRAIIGTGGTADLKVVDATFDHSPDPSRKGNAHSFYWAHLERT
;
A
#
# COMPACT_ATOMS: atom_id res chain seq x y z
N MET A 1 47.36 95.91 -39.95
CA MET A 1 46.88 96.49 -38.67
C MET A 1 46.09 95.44 -37.90
N MET A 2 46.33 95.38 -36.59
CA MET A 2 45.88 94.38 -35.62
C MET A 2 44.36 94.10 -35.62
N ARG A 3 43.98 92.86 -35.30
CA ARG A 3 42.92 92.52 -34.34
C ARG A 3 42.98 91.04 -33.96
N ALA A 4 43.13 90.76 -32.67
CA ALA A 4 43.17 89.43 -32.10
C ALA A 4 41.78 88.76 -32.17
N ALA A 5 41.72 87.54 -32.72
CA ALA A 5 40.53 86.69 -32.70
C ALA A 5 40.53 85.83 -31.43
N ALA A 6 39.49 85.95 -30.62
CA ALA A 6 39.31 85.16 -29.41
C ALA A 6 39.03 83.68 -29.75
N LYS A 7 39.87 82.78 -29.21
CA LYS A 7 39.70 81.33 -29.25
C LYS A 7 38.44 80.89 -28.49
N ARG A 8 37.61 80.07 -29.12
CA ARG A 8 36.70 79.13 -28.45
C ARG A 8 37.10 77.71 -28.86
N HIS A 9 37.57 76.90 -27.91
CA HIS A 9 37.70 75.45 -28.08
C HIS A 9 36.45 74.74 -27.55
N PRO A 10 35.97 73.68 -28.22
CA PRO A 10 34.79 72.94 -27.81
C PRO A 10 35.07 72.04 -26.60
N ARG A 11 34.07 71.94 -25.72
CA ARG A 11 34.03 71.06 -24.55
C ARG A 11 34.18 69.59 -24.97
N LYS A 12 35.19 68.91 -24.41
CA LYS A 12 35.31 67.45 -24.47
C LYS A 12 34.35 66.84 -23.45
N GLY A 13 33.38 66.05 -23.92
CA GLY A 13 32.34 65.45 -23.09
C GLY A 13 32.87 64.50 -22.02
N MET A 14 32.38 64.65 -20.80
CA MET A 14 32.49 63.66 -19.73
C MET A 14 31.61 62.47 -20.10
N GLY A 15 32.22 61.37 -20.54
CA GLY A 15 31.56 60.07 -20.68
C GLY A 15 31.49 59.36 -19.33
N ASN A 16 30.28 58.92 -18.95
CA ASN A 16 29.92 58.19 -17.74
C ASN A 16 30.86 57.03 -17.36
N VAL A 17 31.86 57.29 -16.51
CA VAL A 17 32.68 56.23 -15.86
C VAL A 17 31.91 55.56 -14.69
N GLY A 18 30.83 56.17 -14.19
CA GLY A 18 30.07 55.68 -13.04
C GLY A 18 28.99 54.61 -13.31
N GLU A 19 28.55 54.45 -14.57
CA GLU A 19 27.43 53.54 -14.90
C GLU A 19 27.88 52.09 -15.11
N THR A 20 29.07 51.88 -15.69
CA THR A 20 29.62 50.56 -16.01
C THR A 20 30.02 49.78 -14.75
N GLY A 21 30.55 50.45 -13.72
CA GLY A 21 30.87 49.83 -12.42
C GLY A 21 29.62 49.39 -11.65
N LYS A 22 28.57 50.22 -11.62
CA LYS A 22 27.28 49.87 -11.00
C LYS A 22 26.56 48.73 -11.72
N ARG A 23 26.63 48.68 -13.06
CA ARG A 23 26.08 47.57 -13.86
C ARG A 23 26.81 46.25 -13.59
N ARG A 24 28.15 46.26 -13.52
CA ARG A 24 28.94 45.07 -13.18
C ARG A 24 28.66 44.57 -11.76
N GLY A 25 28.58 45.46 -10.77
CA GLY A 25 28.24 45.09 -9.39
C GLY A 25 26.85 44.46 -9.26
N ARG A 26 25.84 45.02 -9.95
CA ARG A 26 24.48 44.46 -9.98
C ARG A 26 24.42 43.08 -10.65
N LEU A 27 25.21 42.88 -11.70
CA LEU A 27 25.26 41.61 -12.43
C LEU A 27 25.92 40.50 -11.60
N ILE A 28 26.97 40.81 -10.86
CA ILE A 28 27.63 39.88 -9.93
C ILE A 28 26.68 39.49 -8.79
N VAL A 29 26.02 40.47 -8.16
CA VAL A 29 25.04 40.20 -7.09
C VAL A 29 23.86 39.37 -7.61
N GLY A 30 23.38 39.65 -8.81
CA GLY A 30 22.33 38.85 -9.46
C GLY A 30 22.75 37.40 -9.70
N LEU A 31 23.98 37.17 -10.17
CA LEU A 31 24.52 35.81 -10.39
C LEU A 31 24.72 35.03 -9.10
N VAL A 32 25.20 35.68 -8.03
CA VAL A 32 25.36 35.06 -6.71
C VAL A 32 23.99 34.67 -6.12
N LEU A 33 22.99 35.55 -6.25
CA LEU A 33 21.62 35.25 -5.81
C LEU A 33 21.03 34.07 -6.59
N LEU A 34 21.17 34.05 -7.92
CA LEU A 34 20.73 32.92 -8.75
C LEU A 34 21.41 31.60 -8.36
N ALA A 35 22.73 31.61 -8.15
CA ALA A 35 23.46 30.43 -7.71
C ALA A 35 23.02 29.94 -6.33
N SER A 36 22.74 30.85 -5.40
CA SER A 36 22.23 30.50 -4.06
C SER A 36 20.81 29.94 -4.10
N ILE A 37 19.92 30.47 -4.95
CA ILE A 37 18.56 29.94 -5.14
C ILE A 37 18.64 28.54 -5.76
N TRP A 38 19.47 28.33 -6.78
CA TRP A 38 19.69 27.02 -7.40
C TRP A 38 20.32 26.03 -6.43
N GLY A 39 21.29 26.45 -5.61
CA GLY A 39 21.91 25.61 -4.58
C GLY A 39 20.91 25.17 -3.50
N VAL A 40 20.04 26.07 -3.05
CA VAL A 40 18.97 25.75 -2.08
C VAL A 40 17.91 24.84 -2.70
N ALA A 41 17.53 25.08 -3.97
CA ALA A 41 16.57 24.24 -4.68
C ALA A 41 17.11 22.82 -4.90
N GLY A 42 18.34 22.69 -5.40
CA GLY A 42 19.00 21.39 -5.60
C GLY A 42 19.28 20.67 -4.28
N GLY A 43 19.68 21.39 -3.23
CA GLY A 43 19.86 20.83 -1.89
C GLY A 43 18.56 20.31 -1.29
N ARG A 44 17.43 21.01 -1.52
CA ARG A 44 16.09 20.57 -1.11
C ARG A 44 15.63 19.33 -1.87
N GLU A 45 15.88 19.25 -3.18
CA GLU A 45 15.51 18.08 -3.98
C GLU A 45 16.32 16.84 -3.57
N LEU A 46 17.62 17.01 -3.31
CA LEU A 46 18.49 15.93 -2.80
C LEU A 46 18.07 15.49 -1.40
N ALA A 47 17.74 16.44 -0.51
CA ALA A 47 17.22 16.12 0.82
C ALA A 47 15.86 15.40 0.74
N GLN A 48 14.95 15.84 -0.13
CA GLN A 48 13.67 15.18 -0.36
C GLN A 48 13.82 13.77 -0.94
N ARG A 49 14.78 13.54 -1.84
CA ARG A 49 15.08 12.20 -2.35
C ARG A 49 15.74 11.29 -1.31
N ALA A 50 16.60 11.86 -0.45
CA ALA A 50 17.21 11.12 0.66
C ALA A 50 16.21 10.80 1.78
N MET A 51 15.19 11.65 1.95
CA MET A 51 14.09 11.46 2.90
C MET A 51 12.87 10.76 2.29
N ALA A 52 12.90 10.45 0.99
CA ALA A 52 11.83 9.68 0.36
C ALA A 52 11.79 8.29 1.01
N PRO A 53 10.63 7.85 1.52
CA PRO A 53 10.52 6.51 2.08
C PRO A 53 10.95 5.51 1.00
N LYS A 54 11.86 4.60 1.37
CA LYS A 54 12.23 3.52 0.47
C LYS A 54 10.94 2.78 0.07
N PRO A 55 10.75 2.46 -1.22
CA PRO A 55 9.58 1.71 -1.63
C PRO A 55 9.56 0.41 -0.84
N ASP A 56 8.45 0.16 -0.14
CA ASP A 56 8.25 -1.07 0.59
C ASP A 56 8.41 -2.25 -0.36
N LYS A 57 9.05 -3.32 0.12
CA LYS A 57 9.10 -4.56 -0.64
C LYS A 57 7.66 -5.01 -0.92
N PRO A 58 7.34 -5.43 -2.15
CA PRO A 58 6.03 -6.00 -2.45
C PRO A 58 5.70 -7.14 -1.47
N ALA A 59 4.44 -7.23 -1.06
CA ALA A 59 3.99 -8.31 -0.21
C ALA A 59 4.17 -9.67 -0.92
N THR A 60 4.60 -10.69 -0.16
CA THR A 60 4.60 -12.07 -0.65
C THR A 60 3.16 -12.57 -0.79
N VAL A 61 2.82 -13.13 -1.94
CA VAL A 61 1.50 -13.71 -2.21
C VAL A 61 1.68 -15.16 -2.64
N GLY A 62 0.93 -16.08 -2.01
CA GLY A 62 0.90 -17.49 -2.38
C GLY A 62 -0.25 -17.80 -3.33
N PHE A 63 -0.03 -18.71 -4.27
CA PHE A 63 -1.03 -19.11 -5.26
C PHE A 63 -1.03 -20.62 -5.44
N THR A 64 -2.22 -21.18 -5.65
CA THR A 64 -2.42 -22.57 -6.07
C THR A 64 -3.69 -22.63 -6.91
N ALA A 65 -3.76 -23.59 -7.83
CA ALA A 65 -4.86 -23.72 -8.78
C ALA A 65 -5.12 -25.19 -9.12
N ARG A 66 -6.32 -25.44 -9.63
CA ARG A 66 -6.78 -26.73 -10.16
C ARG A 66 -7.56 -26.49 -11.44
N ASP A 67 -7.47 -27.43 -12.37
CA ASP A 67 -8.16 -27.36 -13.67
C ASP A 67 -9.60 -27.87 -13.62
N ARG A 68 -10.03 -28.34 -12.44
CA ARG A 68 -11.39 -28.80 -12.14
C ARG A 68 -11.78 -28.40 -10.73
N GLU A 69 -13.07 -28.55 -10.40
CA GLU A 69 -13.56 -28.38 -9.03
C GLU A 69 -12.77 -29.28 -8.06
N PRO A 70 -12.13 -28.69 -7.03
CA PRO A 70 -11.35 -29.46 -6.07
C PRO A 70 -12.25 -30.21 -5.09
N THR A 71 -11.81 -31.39 -4.66
CA THR A 71 -12.41 -32.12 -3.53
C THR A 71 -12.06 -31.43 -2.20
N ASP A 72 -12.74 -31.80 -1.11
CA ASP A 72 -12.44 -31.28 0.23
C ASP A 72 -10.95 -31.46 0.62
N ASP A 73 -10.37 -32.62 0.35
CA ASP A 73 -8.97 -32.90 0.65
C ASP A 73 -8.02 -32.08 -0.24
N GLU A 74 -8.38 -31.88 -1.50
CA GLU A 74 -7.60 -31.03 -2.41
C GLU A 74 -7.63 -29.57 -1.95
N VAL A 75 -8.77 -29.06 -1.48
CA VAL A 75 -8.87 -27.72 -0.89
C VAL A 75 -7.98 -27.59 0.35
N ARG A 76 -7.97 -28.58 1.25
CA ARG A 76 -7.09 -28.58 2.44
C ARG A 76 -5.62 -28.49 2.03
N ALA A 77 -5.19 -29.33 1.08
CA ALA A 77 -3.83 -29.35 0.58
C ALA A 77 -3.44 -28.02 -0.11
N MET A 78 -4.36 -27.44 -0.88
CA MET A 78 -4.19 -26.13 -1.51
C MET A 78 -3.99 -25.02 -0.48
N VAL A 79 -4.77 -25.00 0.60
CA VAL A 79 -4.62 -24.01 1.68
C VAL A 79 -3.27 -24.18 2.38
N ASP A 80 -2.85 -25.41 2.65
CA ASP A 80 -1.55 -25.68 3.27
C ASP A 80 -0.38 -25.26 2.37
N GLU A 81 -0.49 -25.51 1.06
CA GLU A 81 0.48 -25.10 0.06
C GLU A 81 0.69 -23.59 0.06
N VAL A 82 -0.38 -22.80 -0.11
CA VAL A 82 -0.27 -21.32 -0.15
C VAL A 82 0.16 -20.73 1.19
N THR A 83 -0.26 -21.35 2.31
CA THR A 83 0.18 -20.95 3.64
C THR A 83 1.69 -21.15 3.79
N SER A 84 2.22 -22.27 3.30
CA SER A 84 3.66 -22.56 3.32
C SER A 84 4.46 -21.63 2.41
N GLN A 85 3.93 -21.29 1.23
CA GLN A 85 4.57 -20.31 0.33
C GLN A 85 4.76 -18.94 1.00
N VAL A 86 3.81 -18.51 1.83
CA VAL A 86 3.82 -17.16 2.45
C VAL A 86 4.49 -17.15 3.83
N LEU A 87 4.20 -18.12 4.69
CA LEU A 87 4.64 -18.17 6.09
C LEU A 87 5.75 -19.19 6.36
N GLY A 88 6.16 -19.94 5.33
CA GLY A 88 7.14 -21.01 5.44
C GLY A 88 6.60 -22.27 6.12
N PRO A 89 7.48 -23.25 6.44
CA PRO A 89 7.08 -24.57 6.95
C PRO A 89 6.30 -24.55 8.27
N LYS A 90 6.44 -23.49 9.07
CA LYS A 90 5.68 -23.33 10.32
C LYS A 90 4.21 -22.93 10.07
N GLY A 91 3.89 -22.46 8.87
CA GLY A 91 2.55 -22.02 8.49
C GLY A 91 1.97 -21.00 9.47
N LEU A 92 0.70 -21.18 9.85
CA LEU A 92 0.02 -20.31 10.81
C LEU A 92 0.72 -20.25 12.19
N ALA A 93 1.47 -21.28 12.59
CA ALA A 93 2.23 -21.26 13.84
C ALA A 93 3.44 -20.32 13.81
N ALA A 94 3.75 -19.73 12.64
CA ALA A 94 4.70 -18.63 12.54
C ALA A 94 4.15 -17.31 13.13
N ILE A 95 2.83 -17.19 13.25
CA ILE A 95 2.14 -15.93 13.60
C ILE A 95 1.08 -16.09 14.71
N ILE A 96 0.78 -17.31 15.14
CA ILE A 96 -0.17 -17.63 16.22
C ILE A 96 0.51 -18.58 17.21
N SER A 97 0.22 -18.43 18.50
CA SER A 97 0.80 -19.20 19.61
C SER A 97 -0.26 -19.93 20.46
N PRO A 98 0.15 -20.95 21.24
CA PRO A 98 -0.72 -21.57 22.24
C PRO A 98 -1.32 -20.54 23.21
N GLY A 99 -2.62 -20.64 23.48
CA GLY A 99 -3.34 -19.75 24.39
C GLY A 99 -3.88 -18.45 23.77
N ASP A 100 -3.56 -18.17 22.50
CA ASP A 100 -4.03 -16.97 21.81
C ASP A 100 -5.57 -16.95 21.64
N LYS A 101 -6.12 -15.74 21.57
CA LYS A 101 -7.51 -15.48 21.17
C LYS A 101 -7.53 -15.01 19.73
N VAL A 102 -8.03 -15.84 18.83
CA VAL A 102 -8.00 -15.60 17.38
C VAL A 102 -9.40 -15.34 16.85
N VAL A 103 -9.51 -14.34 15.97
CA VAL A 103 -10.74 -14.04 15.22
C VAL A 103 -10.46 -14.22 13.73
N ILE A 104 -11.20 -15.12 13.07
CA ILE A 104 -11.18 -15.27 11.62
C ILE A 104 -12.33 -14.42 11.08
N LYS A 105 -12.02 -13.24 10.54
CA LYS A 105 -12.98 -12.42 9.79
C LYS A 105 -13.02 -12.90 8.35
N VAL A 106 -14.09 -13.57 7.97
CA VAL A 106 -14.35 -13.93 6.58
C VAL A 106 -15.03 -12.78 5.86
N ASN A 107 -14.91 -12.70 4.53
CA ASN A 107 -15.70 -11.76 3.73
C ASN A 107 -16.66 -12.57 2.86
N ILE A 108 -17.96 -12.48 3.15
CA ILE A 108 -19.00 -12.90 2.21
C ILE A 108 -19.47 -11.67 1.47
N VAL A 109 -19.21 -11.63 0.16
CA VAL A 109 -19.93 -10.74 -0.75
C VAL A 109 -20.92 -11.63 -1.50
N ASP A 110 -22.17 -11.17 -1.53
CA ASP A 110 -23.30 -11.79 -2.20
C ASP A 110 -22.90 -12.39 -3.56
N PRO A 111 -22.75 -13.72 -3.68
CA PRO A 111 -22.30 -14.38 -4.91
C PRO A 111 -23.33 -14.29 -6.04
N SER A 112 -24.53 -13.80 -5.73
CA SER A 112 -25.61 -13.50 -6.65
C SER A 112 -25.73 -12.01 -7.00
N ALA A 113 -24.93 -11.12 -6.39
CA ALA A 113 -24.87 -9.72 -6.80
C ALA A 113 -24.13 -9.58 -8.14
N GLY A 114 -24.90 -9.66 -9.23
CA GLY A 114 -24.44 -9.41 -10.60
C GLY A 114 -24.69 -10.56 -11.56
N ALA A 115 -24.67 -10.25 -12.85
CA ALA A 115 -24.74 -11.22 -13.93
C ALA A 115 -23.42 -12.00 -14.09
N SER A 116 -23.45 -13.09 -14.85
CA SER A 116 -22.24 -13.82 -15.20
C SER A 116 -21.25 -12.94 -15.95
N GLY A 117 -20.06 -12.73 -15.38
CA GLY A 117 -19.04 -11.84 -15.94
C GLY A 117 -18.92 -10.48 -15.25
N ASP A 118 -19.80 -10.16 -14.30
CA ASP A 118 -19.72 -8.89 -13.56
C ASP A 118 -18.60 -8.92 -12.50
N LYS A 119 -17.85 -7.81 -12.45
CA LYS A 119 -16.83 -7.58 -11.41
C LYS A 119 -17.52 -7.47 -10.05
N GLY A 120 -17.35 -8.47 -9.20
CA GLY A 120 -17.94 -8.52 -7.85
C GLY A 120 -18.80 -9.75 -7.57
N ARG A 121 -19.10 -10.57 -8.58
CA ARG A 121 -19.80 -11.86 -8.42
C ARG A 121 -18.83 -12.92 -7.88
N GLY A 122 -18.92 -13.26 -6.60
CA GLY A 122 -18.15 -14.39 -6.06
C GLY A 122 -18.34 -14.63 -4.57
N ILE A 123 -18.58 -15.89 -4.18
CA ILE A 123 -18.36 -16.33 -2.80
C ILE A 123 -16.86 -16.15 -2.56
N ILE A 124 -16.45 -15.10 -1.86
CA ILE A 124 -15.03 -14.78 -1.74
C ILE A 124 -14.30 -15.79 -0.83
N THR A 125 -15.00 -16.54 0.02
CA THR A 125 -14.36 -17.59 0.82
C THR A 125 -15.20 -18.85 0.86
N ASP A 126 -14.71 -19.89 0.20
CA ASP A 126 -15.23 -21.25 0.28
C ASP A 126 -15.28 -21.71 1.75
N PRO A 127 -16.42 -22.19 2.27
CA PRO A 127 -16.53 -22.62 3.67
C PRO A 127 -15.56 -23.74 4.03
N ARG A 128 -15.12 -24.56 3.05
CA ARG A 128 -14.10 -25.61 3.24
C ARG A 128 -12.75 -25.00 3.63
N ILE A 129 -12.39 -23.84 3.07
CA ILE A 129 -11.18 -23.09 3.42
C ILE A 129 -11.28 -22.58 4.86
N VAL A 130 -12.41 -21.94 5.19
CA VAL A 130 -12.65 -21.39 6.54
C VAL A 130 -12.55 -22.50 7.59
N ARG A 131 -13.22 -23.63 7.34
CA ARG A 131 -13.19 -24.80 8.22
C ARG A 131 -11.76 -25.29 8.43
N HIS A 132 -11.00 -25.51 7.36
CA HIS A 132 -9.61 -26.00 7.48
C HIS A 132 -8.71 -25.00 8.23
N VAL A 133 -8.77 -23.71 7.92
CA VAL A 133 -8.01 -22.68 8.65
C VAL A 133 -8.38 -22.67 10.12
N ALA A 134 -9.67 -22.77 10.44
CA ALA A 134 -10.14 -22.77 11.82
C ALA A 134 -9.71 -24.03 12.59
N GLU A 135 -9.72 -25.20 11.97
CA GLU A 135 -9.14 -26.44 12.51
C GLU A 135 -7.65 -26.27 12.82
N LYS A 136 -6.88 -25.70 11.88
CA LYS A 136 -5.45 -25.44 12.09
C LYS A 136 -5.18 -24.45 13.21
N VAL A 137 -5.94 -23.36 13.28
CA VAL A 137 -5.83 -22.38 14.36
C VAL A 137 -6.14 -23.06 15.69
N ARG A 138 -7.22 -23.83 15.77
CA ARG A 138 -7.60 -24.56 16.99
C ARG A 138 -6.49 -25.51 17.45
N ALA A 139 -5.86 -26.24 16.53
CA ALA A 139 -4.74 -27.12 16.83
C ALA A 139 -3.52 -26.38 17.41
N ILE A 140 -3.31 -25.11 17.03
CA ILE A 140 -2.20 -24.28 17.53
C ILE A 140 -2.53 -23.66 18.88
N ILE A 141 -3.69 -23.01 19.01
CA ILE A 141 -4.04 -22.24 20.22
C ILE A 141 -4.45 -23.16 21.38
N GLY A 142 -4.89 -24.38 21.09
CA GLY A 142 -5.41 -25.34 22.07
C GLY A 142 -6.91 -25.15 22.39
N THR A 143 -7.45 -26.04 23.23
CA THR A 143 -8.87 -26.04 23.65
C THR A 143 -9.08 -25.52 25.08
N GLY A 144 -8.01 -25.34 25.86
CA GLY A 144 -8.07 -24.96 27.27
C GLY A 144 -7.50 -23.58 27.59
N GLY A 145 -7.65 -23.15 28.84
CA GLY A 145 -7.08 -21.90 29.34
C GLY A 145 -7.72 -20.65 28.74
N THR A 146 -6.90 -19.71 28.27
CA THR A 146 -7.34 -18.44 27.66
C THR A 146 -7.63 -18.54 26.16
N ALA A 147 -7.40 -19.70 25.54
CA ALA A 147 -7.53 -19.90 24.10
C ALA A 147 -8.99 -19.70 23.66
N ASP A 148 -9.21 -18.85 22.65
CA ASP A 148 -10.54 -18.61 22.08
C ASP A 148 -10.44 -18.50 20.56
N LEU A 149 -11.44 -19.01 19.85
CA LEU A 149 -11.53 -18.92 18.40
C LEU A 149 -12.94 -18.47 18.03
N LYS A 150 -13.04 -17.35 17.33
CA LYS A 150 -14.29 -16.88 16.74
C LYS A 150 -14.14 -16.78 15.24
N VAL A 151 -15.10 -17.36 14.52
CA VAL A 151 -15.26 -17.10 13.09
C VAL A 151 -16.39 -16.10 12.98
N VAL A 152 -16.08 -14.92 12.46
CA VAL A 152 -17.02 -13.80 12.37
C VAL A 152 -17.16 -13.42 10.92
N ASP A 153 -18.39 -13.09 10.55
CA ASP A 153 -18.68 -12.48 9.28
C ASP A 153 -19.45 -11.18 9.47
N ALA A 154 -19.39 -10.31 8.47
CA ALA A 154 -20.28 -9.20 8.29
C ALA A 154 -21.03 -9.46 6.97
N THR A 155 -22.08 -10.28 7.03
CA THR A 155 -23.00 -10.43 5.91
C THR A 155 -23.88 -9.20 5.82
N PHE A 156 -24.02 -8.64 4.61
CA PHE A 156 -25.21 -7.88 4.28
C PHE A 156 -26.21 -8.88 3.70
N ASP A 157 -26.99 -9.53 4.57
CA ASP A 157 -28.03 -10.49 4.20
C ASP A 157 -29.39 -9.93 4.65
N HIS A 158 -30.35 -9.89 3.73
CA HIS A 158 -31.74 -9.52 4.02
C HIS A 158 -32.55 -10.69 4.62
N SER A 159 -31.99 -11.90 4.63
CA SER A 159 -32.58 -13.09 5.24
C SER A 159 -32.64 -12.94 6.77
N PRO A 160 -33.73 -13.40 7.41
CA PRO A 160 -33.81 -13.47 8.87
C PRO A 160 -32.88 -14.53 9.49
N ASP A 161 -32.37 -15.47 8.69
CA ASP A 161 -31.40 -16.49 9.10
C ASP A 161 -30.32 -16.69 8.01
N PRO A 162 -29.16 -16.05 8.13
CA PRO A 162 -28.04 -16.23 7.20
C PRO A 162 -27.33 -17.60 7.35
N SER A 163 -27.65 -18.36 8.40
CA SER A 163 -27.06 -19.68 8.70
C SER A 163 -27.98 -20.85 8.32
N ARG A 164 -29.00 -20.61 7.49
CA ARG A 164 -29.96 -21.64 7.08
C ARG A 164 -29.28 -22.75 6.28
N LYS A 165 -29.41 -24.01 6.69
CA LYS A 165 -28.76 -25.18 6.03
C LYS A 165 -29.05 -25.31 4.53
N GLY A 166 -30.24 -24.90 4.09
CA GLY A 166 -30.67 -24.97 2.68
C GLY A 166 -30.19 -23.82 1.80
N ASN A 167 -29.53 -22.80 2.36
CA ASN A 167 -28.94 -21.73 1.58
C ASN A 167 -27.55 -22.17 1.11
N ALA A 168 -27.34 -22.21 -0.21
CA ALA A 168 -26.07 -22.60 -0.82
C ALA A 168 -24.90 -21.65 -0.47
N HIS A 169 -25.22 -20.47 0.06
CA HIS A 169 -24.29 -19.43 0.48
C HIS A 169 -24.25 -19.27 2.02
N SER A 170 -24.81 -20.24 2.74
CA SER A 170 -24.92 -20.25 4.19
C SER A 170 -23.61 -20.54 4.90
N PHE A 171 -23.44 -19.93 6.07
CA PHE A 171 -22.37 -20.25 7.01
C PHE A 171 -22.59 -21.52 7.83
N TYR A 172 -23.72 -22.22 7.62
CA TYR A 172 -24.05 -23.47 8.30
C TYR A 172 -22.89 -24.49 8.29
N TRP A 173 -22.16 -24.57 7.18
CA TRP A 173 -21.09 -25.57 7.01
C TRP A 173 -19.75 -25.15 7.60
N ALA A 174 -19.63 -23.90 8.07
CA ALA A 174 -18.46 -23.39 8.78
C ALA A 174 -18.56 -23.59 10.31
N HIS A 175 -19.67 -24.13 10.81
CA HIS A 175 -19.78 -24.51 12.22
C HIS A 175 -18.75 -25.59 12.56
N LEU A 176 -17.84 -25.27 13.48
CA LEU A 176 -17.02 -26.27 14.13
C LEU A 176 -17.88 -26.95 15.21
N GLU A 177 -17.88 -28.28 15.24
CA GLU A 177 -18.47 -29.00 16.37
C GLU A 177 -17.76 -28.58 17.66
N ARG A 178 -18.55 -28.21 18.66
CA ARG A 178 -18.03 -28.08 20.03
C ARG A 178 -17.82 -29.50 20.55
N THR A 179 -16.61 -30.02 20.42
CA THR A 179 -16.15 -31.20 21.15
C THR A 179 -16.13 -30.90 22.64
#